data_AF-A0A3C0FX96-F1
#
_entry.id   AF-A0A3C0FX96-F1
#
_cell.length_a   1.000
_cell.length_b   1.000
_cell.length_c   1.000
_cell.angle_alpha   90.00
_cell.angle_beta   90.00
_cell.angle_gamma   90.00
#
_symmetry.space_group_name_H-M   'P 1'
#
loop_
_entity.id
_entity.type
_entity.pdbx_description
1 polymer ?
#
loop_
_entity_poly.entity_id
_entity_poly.type
_entity_poly.pdbx_seq_one_letter_code
_entity_poly.pdbx_strand_id
1 'polypeptide(L)' 'MTENAQNEEPKRANRATDTDRYVGQRIRERRIMLGLSQQQMADLIGVTYQQAHKYERGINRISA' A
#
# COMPACT_ATOMS: atom_id res chain seq x y z
N MET A 1 10.41 43.87 -2.41
CA MET A 1 10.98 42.80 -1.56
C MET A 1 9.83 42.22 -0.75
N THR A 2 9.12 41.25 -1.32
CA THR A 2 8.18 40.39 -0.58
C THR A 2 8.34 39.00 -1.16
N GLU A 3 9.24 38.22 -0.55
CA GLU A 3 9.41 36.80 -0.80
C GLU A 3 8.15 36.06 -0.36
N ASN A 4 7.30 35.68 -1.31
CA ASN A 4 6.30 34.64 -1.07
C ASN A 4 6.99 33.28 -1.24
N ALA A 5 7.70 32.86 -0.20
CA ALA A 5 8.09 31.47 -0.03
C ALA A 5 6.83 30.68 0.31
N GLN A 6 6.20 30.10 -0.70
CA GLN A 6 5.22 29.04 -0.51
C GLN A 6 5.94 27.83 0.09
N ASN A 7 5.86 27.72 1.42
CA ASN A 7 6.17 26.50 2.15
C ASN A 7 5.21 25.41 1.67
N GLU A 8 5.63 24.59 0.71
CA GLU A 8 4.98 23.31 0.45
C GLU A 8 5.26 22.40 1.66
N GLU A 9 4.29 22.32 2.58
CA GLU A 9 4.31 21.33 3.64
C GLU A 9 4.49 19.93 3.02
N PRO A 10 5.43 19.10 3.52
CA PRO A 10 5.55 17.74 3.03
C PRO A 10 4.24 17.01 3.32
N LYS A 11 3.49 16.66 2.25
CA LYS A 11 2.29 15.81 2.31
C LYS A 11 2.58 14.68 3.30
N ARG A 12 1.93 14.73 4.48
CA ARG A 12 2.13 13.78 5.57
C ARG A 12 2.13 12.39 4.97
N ALA A 13 3.30 11.77 4.87
CA ALA A 13 3.43 10.41 4.39
C ALA A 13 2.57 9.57 5.34
N ASN A 14 1.41 9.14 4.84
CA ASN A 14 0.35 8.57 5.63
C ASN A 14 0.90 7.28 6.26
N ARG A 15 1.32 7.35 7.52
CA ARG A 15 1.96 6.23 8.22
C ARG A 15 0.97 5.07 8.21
N ALA A 16 1.38 3.95 7.66
CA ALA A 16 0.58 2.74 7.66
C ALA A 16 0.17 2.39 9.10
N THR A 17 -1.12 2.15 9.28
CA THR A 17 -1.70 1.82 10.57
C THR A 17 -1.41 0.36 10.91
N ASP A 18 -1.53 -0.02 12.19
CA ASP A 18 -1.44 -1.44 12.59
C ASP A 18 -2.50 -2.31 11.90
N THR A 19 -3.63 -1.69 11.54
CA THR A 19 -4.68 -2.33 10.73
C THR A 19 -4.18 -2.64 9.31
N ASP A 20 -3.50 -1.70 8.65
CA ASP A 20 -2.95 -1.93 7.29
C ASP A 20 -1.90 -3.04 7.28
N ARG A 21 -1.09 -3.14 8.35
CA ARG A 21 -0.10 -4.23 8.51
C ARG A 21 -0.79 -5.58 8.68
N TYR A 22 -1.81 -5.65 9.52
CA TYR A 22 -2.58 -6.87 9.73
C TYR A 22 -3.24 -7.34 8.43
N VAL A 23 -3.93 -6.44 7.72
CA VAL A 23 -4.56 -6.79 6.44
C VAL A 23 -3.53 -7.22 5.41
N GLY A 24 -2.39 -6.52 5.32
CA GLY A 24 -1.28 -6.90 4.44
C GLY A 24 -0.74 -8.30 4.69
N GLN A 25 -0.59 -8.68 5.95
CA GLN A 25 -0.20 -10.04 6.34
C GLN A 25 -1.24 -11.07 5.90
N ARG A 26 -2.53 -10.80 6.11
CA ARG A 26 -3.61 -11.73 5.71
C ARG A 26 -3.70 -11.92 4.19
N ILE A 27 -3.50 -10.84 3.43
CA ILE A 27 -3.40 -10.90 1.96
C ILE A 27 -2.25 -11.82 1.54
N ARG A 28 -1.07 -11.64 2.13
CA ARG A 28 0.11 -12.48 1.86
C ARG A 28 -0.15 -13.95 2.18
N GLU A 29 -0.69 -14.24 3.36
CA GLU A 29 -1.03 -15.60 3.79
C GLU A 29 -2.00 -16.27 2.81
N ARG A 30 -3.07 -15.56 2.44
CA ARG A 30 -4.06 -16.08 1.50
C ARG A 30 -3.46 -16.33 0.11
N ARG A 31 -2.61 -15.41 -0.37
CA ARG A 31 -1.90 -15.58 -1.64
C ARG A 31 -1.04 -16.84 -1.64
N ILE A 32 -0.25 -17.05 -0.58
CA ILE A 32 0.62 -18.22 -0.44
C ILE A 32 -0.22 -19.51 -0.38
N MET A 33 -1.31 -19.52 0.38
CA MET A 33 -2.23 -20.67 0.46
C MET A 33 -2.83 -21.05 -0.89
N LEU A 34 -3.03 -20.07 -1.77
CA LEU A 34 -3.54 -20.27 -3.13
C LEU A 34 -2.43 -20.56 -4.15
N GLY A 35 -1.15 -20.58 -3.74
CA GLY A 35 -0.01 -20.80 -4.64
C GLY A 35 0.21 -19.66 -5.65
N LEU A 36 -0.31 -18.47 -5.37
CA LEU A 36 -0.28 -17.34 -6.29
C LEU A 36 1.00 -16.50 -6.15
N SER A 37 1.50 -15.99 -7.26
CA SER A 37 2.49 -14.91 -7.26
C SER A 37 1.84 -13.56 -6.95
N GLN A 38 2.63 -12.56 -6.55
CA GLN A 38 2.13 -11.20 -6.30
C GLN A 38 1.49 -10.60 -7.55
N GLN A 39 2.05 -10.87 -8.74
CA GLN A 39 1.50 -10.44 -10.02
C GLN A 39 0.14 -11.09 -10.28
N GLN A 40 0.02 -12.41 -10.12
CA GLN A 40 -1.24 -13.12 -10.34
C GLN A 40 -2.34 -12.66 -9.39
N MET A 41 -2.01 -12.43 -8.12
CA MET A 41 -2.97 -11.87 -7.17
C MET A 41 -3.40 -10.46 -7.58
N ALA A 42 -2.45 -9.62 -8.01
CA ALA A 42 -2.72 -8.24 -8.43
C ALA A 42 -3.69 -8.21 -9.63
N ASP A 43 -3.44 -9.07 -10.63
CA ASP A 43 -4.30 -9.21 -11.81
C ASP A 43 -5.72 -9.68 -11.42
N LEU A 44 -5.83 -10.61 -10.46
CA LEU A 44 -7.12 -11.15 -9.99
C LEU A 44 -7.97 -10.11 -9.25
N ILE A 45 -7.35 -9.21 -8.47
CA ILE A 45 -8.07 -8.18 -7.70
C ILE A 45 -8.09 -6.82 -8.39
N GLY A 46 -7.57 -6.72 -9.61
CA GLY A 46 -7.59 -5.50 -10.42
C GLY A 46 -6.69 -4.38 -9.89
N VAL A 47 -5.57 -4.70 -9.24
CA VAL A 47 -4.59 -3.71 -8.77
C VAL A 47 -3.26 -3.88 -9.48
N THR A 48 -2.43 -2.84 -9.45
CA THR A 48 -1.08 -2.94 -10.01
C THR A 48 -0.18 -3.82 -9.14
N TYR A 49 0.84 -4.43 -9.75
CA TYR A 49 1.88 -5.18 -9.02
C TYR A 49 2.51 -4.35 -7.89
N GLN A 50 2.75 -3.06 -8.15
CA GLN A 50 3.30 -2.13 -7.14
C GLN A 50 2.34 -1.91 -5.96
N GLN A 51 1.03 -1.85 -6.20
CA GLN A 51 0.03 -1.77 -5.12
C GLN A 51 -0.03 -3.07 -4.33
N ALA A 52 -0.05 -4.23 -4.99
CA ALA A 52 0.00 -5.53 -4.32
C ALA A 52 1.25 -5.68 -3.44
N HIS A 53 2.41 -5.24 -3.93
CA HIS A 53 3.65 -5.22 -3.15
C HIS A 53 3.55 -4.31 -1.91
N LYS A 54 2.90 -3.14 -2.05
CA LYS A 54 2.70 -2.21 -0.93
C LYS A 54 1.68 -2.72 0.09
N TYR A 55 0.65 -3.47 -0.33
CA TYR A 55 -0.31 -4.11 0.56
C TYR A 55 0.37 -5.17 1.41
N GLU A 56 1.13 -6.09 0.81
CA GLU A 56 1.81 -7.14 1.58
C GLU A 56 2.88 -6.62 2.54
N ARG A 57 3.41 -5.42 2.28
CA ARG A 57 4.38 -4.76 3.16
C ARG A 57 3.74 -3.83 4.19
N GLY A 58 2.42 -3.61 4.12
CA GLY A 58 1.72 -2.65 4.96
C GLY A 58 2.32 -1.25 4.84
N ILE A 59 2.65 -0.79 3.63
CA ILE A 59 3.24 0.54 3.38
C ILE A 59 2.17 1.55 2.93
N ASN A 60 1.10 1.08 2.29
CA ASN A 60 -0.02 1.92 1.86
C ASN A 60 -1.28 1.58 2.66
N ARG A 61 -2.06 2.63 3.02
CA ARG A 61 -3.43 2.45 3.49
C ARG A 61 -4.24 1.69 2.43
N ILE A 62 -4.91 0.61 2.82
CA ILE A 62 -5.93 0.00 1.98
C ILE A 62 -7.15 0.91 2.08
N SER A 63 -7.40 1.70 1.03
CA SER A 63 -8.64 2.47 0.95
C SER A 63 -9.79 1.48 0.73
N ALA A 64 -10.63 1.31 1.76
CA ALA A 64 -11.91 0.63 1.68
C ALA A 64 -13.00 1.62 1.23
#